data_AF-A0A349J9Z9-F1
#
_entry.id   AF-A0A349J9Z9-F1
#
_cell.length_a   1.000
_cell.length_b   1.000
_cell.length_c   1.000
_cell.angle_alpha   90.00
_cell.angle_beta   90.00
_cell.angle_gamma   90.00
#
_symmetry.space_group_name_H-M   'P 1'
#
loop_
_entity.id
_entity.type
_entity.pdbx_description
1 polymer ?
#
loop_
_entity_poly.entity_id
_entity_poly.type
_entity_poly.pdbx_seq_one_letter_code
_entity_poly.pdbx_strand_id
1 'polypeptide(L)'
;CYQAGTLSGNPVAVAAGLATLKLASGRGFYERTAARLTGLLEGLRAAAARHDVPVQFSQAGTMWGYFFTDQPVTDWTSAQRQDDARWRAFVTAMYRAGIYLAPSPYEAAFFSSAHTQADVAKTVKAAEAAFAAT
;
A
#
# COMPACT_ATOMS: atom_id res chain seq x y z
N CYS A 1 38.51 5.05 3.10
CA CYS A 1 37.30 5.90 3.12
C CYS A 1 37.05 6.37 4.54
N TYR A 2 36.93 7.67 4.76
CA TYR A 2 36.50 8.25 6.04
C TYR A 2 34.98 8.43 6.01
N GLN A 3 34.25 7.95 7.01
CA GLN A 3 32.80 8.17 7.17
C GLN A 3 32.56 8.80 8.54
N ALA A 4 31.85 9.93 8.55
CA ALA A 4 31.43 10.62 9.75
C ALA A 4 30.05 11.27 9.52
N GLY A 5 29.28 11.42 10.60
CA GLY A 5 28.01 12.12 10.59
C GLY A 5 27.60 12.48 12.02
N THR A 6 27.38 13.77 12.29
CA THR A 6 27.14 14.30 13.65
C THR A 6 25.96 13.64 14.37
N LEU A 7 24.94 13.19 13.63
CA LEU A 7 23.74 12.54 14.18
C LEU A 7 23.73 11.02 14.00
N SER A 8 24.77 10.44 13.40
CA SER A 8 24.91 8.99 13.28
C SER A 8 25.08 8.39 14.68
N GLY A 9 24.17 7.51 15.08
CA GLY A 9 24.20 6.87 16.40
C GLY A 9 23.64 7.73 17.54
N ASN A 10 22.91 8.80 17.25
CA ASN A 10 22.26 9.58 18.31
C ASN A 10 21.32 8.68 19.16
N PRO A 11 21.29 8.87 20.49
CA PRO A 11 20.64 7.93 21.40
C PRO A 11 19.12 7.80 21.17
N VAL A 12 18.45 8.85 20.70
CA VAL A 12 17.02 8.83 20.40
C VAL A 12 16.72 7.88 19.24
N ALA A 13 17.44 8.01 18.12
CA ALA A 13 17.27 7.13 16.96
C ALA A 13 17.63 5.68 17.29
N VAL A 14 18.69 5.45 18.06
CA VAL A 14 19.12 4.09 18.45
C VAL A 14 18.08 3.44 19.36
N ALA A 15 17.57 4.14 20.36
CA ALA A 15 16.55 3.61 21.27
C ALA A 15 15.25 3.27 20.53
N ALA A 16 14.75 4.19 19.69
CA ALA A 16 13.54 3.99 18.90
C ALA A 16 13.70 2.84 17.88
N GLY A 17 14.85 2.78 17.19
CA GLY A 17 15.15 1.72 16.25
C GLY A 17 15.23 0.35 16.92
N LEU A 18 15.94 0.24 18.04
CA LEU A 18 16.07 -1.02 18.78
C LEU A 18 14.71 -1.54 19.28
N ALA A 19 13.87 -0.64 19.82
CA ALA A 19 12.52 -1.01 20.25
C ALA A 19 11.66 -1.49 19.08
N THR A 20 11.70 -0.77 17.95
CA THR A 20 10.96 -1.13 16.72
C THR A 20 11.39 -2.50 16.20
N LEU A 21 12.70 -2.76 16.13
CA LEU A 21 13.23 -4.04 15.68
C LEU A 21 12.82 -5.18 16.61
N LYS A 22 12.91 -5.00 17.93
CA LYS A 22 12.46 -6.02 18.91
C LYS A 22 10.99 -6.40 18.73
N LEU A 23 10.13 -5.41 18.49
CA LEU A 23 8.70 -5.65 18.24
C LEU A 23 8.47 -6.35 16.90
N ALA A 24 9.16 -5.92 15.84
CA ALA A 24 9.05 -6.49 14.51
C ALA A 24 9.63 -7.92 14.41
N SER A 25 10.59 -8.28 15.28
CA SER A 25 11.15 -9.63 15.39
C SER A 25 10.24 -10.61 16.14
N GLY A 26 9.07 -10.18 16.64
CA GLY A 26 8.10 -11.07 17.26
C GLY A 26 7.63 -12.17 16.32
N ARG A 27 7.51 -13.41 16.81
CA ARG A 27 7.07 -14.56 16.01
C ARG A 27 5.73 -14.28 15.33
N GLY A 28 5.66 -14.52 14.01
CA GLY A 28 4.44 -14.34 13.24
C GLY A 28 4.09 -12.87 12.92
N PHE A 29 4.94 -11.90 13.25
CA PHE A 29 4.65 -10.47 13.08
C PHE A 29 4.37 -10.13 11.60
N TYR A 30 5.26 -10.52 10.70
CA TYR A 30 5.12 -10.23 9.27
C TYR A 30 4.02 -11.07 8.65
N GLU A 31 3.86 -12.31 9.05
CA GLU A 31 2.85 -13.24 8.53
C GLU A 31 1.44 -12.73 8.83
N ARG A 32 1.17 -12.32 10.08
CA ARG A 32 -0.14 -11.75 10.46
C ARG A 32 -0.42 -10.42 9.74
N THR A 33 0.61 -9.60 9.57
CA THR A 33 0.48 -8.29 8.90
C THR A 33 0.23 -8.47 7.40
N ALA A 34 0.99 -9.37 6.76
CA ALA A 34 0.82 -9.72 5.35
C ALA A 34 -0.54 -10.37 5.09
N ALA A 35 -1.05 -11.23 5.98
CA ALA A 35 -2.37 -11.83 5.85
C ALA A 35 -3.51 -10.79 5.87
N ARG A 36 -3.42 -9.76 6.73
CA ARG A 36 -4.39 -8.64 6.70
C ARG A 36 -4.31 -7.83 5.41
N LEU A 37 -3.09 -7.57 4.93
CA LEU A 37 -2.89 -6.90 3.64
C LEU A 37 -3.48 -7.75 2.50
N THR A 38 -3.32 -9.07 2.51
CA THR A 38 -3.95 -9.96 1.54
C THR A 38 -5.47 -9.79 1.55
N GLY A 39 -6.10 -9.74 2.72
CA GLY A 39 -7.53 -9.47 2.85
C GLY A 39 -7.96 -8.11 2.29
N LEU A 40 -7.14 -7.06 2.46
CA LEU A 40 -7.37 -5.77 1.81
C LEU A 40 -7.35 -5.91 0.29
N LEU A 41 -6.32 -6.54 -0.27
CA LEU A 41 -6.17 -6.68 -1.73
C LEU A 41 -7.28 -7.54 -2.34
N GLU A 42 -7.73 -8.58 -1.66
CA GLU A 42 -8.89 -9.38 -2.09
C GLU A 42 -10.16 -8.52 -2.13
N GLY A 43 -10.40 -7.71 -1.10
CA GLY A 43 -11.53 -6.78 -1.08
C GLY A 43 -11.46 -5.74 -2.20
N LEU A 44 -10.28 -5.16 -2.46
CA LEU A 44 -10.07 -4.20 -3.54
C LEU A 44 -10.29 -4.83 -4.92
N ARG A 45 -9.79 -6.06 -5.14
CA ARG A 45 -10.04 -6.82 -6.39
C ARG A 45 -11.53 -7.09 -6.61
N ALA A 46 -12.23 -7.52 -5.56
CA ALA A 46 -13.66 -7.78 -5.65
C ALA A 46 -14.45 -6.50 -5.94
N ALA A 47 -14.10 -5.37 -5.30
CA ALA A 47 -14.72 -4.08 -5.55
C ALA A 47 -14.48 -3.60 -6.99
N ALA A 48 -13.25 -3.69 -7.50
CA ALA A 48 -12.94 -3.31 -8.88
C ALA A 48 -13.69 -4.18 -9.90
N ALA A 49 -13.76 -5.49 -9.66
CA ALA A 49 -14.44 -6.43 -10.54
C ALA A 49 -15.96 -6.18 -10.62
N ARG A 50 -16.62 -5.73 -9.55
CA ARG A 50 -18.04 -5.36 -9.56
C ARG A 50 -18.37 -4.17 -10.45
N HIS A 51 -17.39 -3.33 -10.73
CA HIS A 51 -17.51 -2.12 -11.53
C HIS A 51 -16.75 -2.21 -12.86
N ASP A 52 -16.32 -3.43 -13.25
CA ASP A 52 -15.56 -3.69 -14.48
C ASP A 52 -14.32 -2.78 -14.63
N VAL A 53 -13.69 -2.42 -13.52
CA VAL A 53 -12.51 -1.54 -13.51
C VAL A 53 -11.23 -2.38 -13.70
N PRO A 54 -10.47 -2.19 -14.80
CA PRO A 54 -9.21 -2.89 -15.00
C PRO A 54 -8.13 -2.32 -14.07
N VAL A 55 -7.71 -3.14 -13.11
CA VAL A 55 -6.64 -2.79 -12.16
C VAL A 55 -5.89 -4.05 -11.72
N GLN A 56 -4.56 -3.97 -11.75
CA GLN A 56 -3.67 -4.99 -11.21
C GLN A 56 -3.25 -4.59 -9.80
N PHE A 57 -3.28 -5.53 -8.87
CA PHE A 57 -2.75 -5.37 -7.51
C PHE A 57 -1.63 -6.37 -7.25
N SER A 58 -0.50 -5.89 -6.72
CA SER A 58 0.66 -6.71 -6.37
C SER A 58 0.95 -6.64 -4.87
N GLN A 59 1.58 -7.70 -4.34
CA GLN A 59 1.98 -7.81 -2.94
C GLN A 59 3.37 -8.44 -2.83
N ALA A 60 4.22 -7.88 -1.96
CA ALA A 60 5.47 -8.47 -1.53
C ALA A 60 5.59 -8.30 0.00
N GLY A 61 5.24 -9.33 0.75
CA GLY A 61 5.15 -9.24 2.22
C GLY A 61 4.10 -8.22 2.66
N THR A 62 4.55 -7.14 3.30
CA THR A 62 3.69 -6.02 3.76
C THR A 62 3.73 -4.81 2.81
N MET A 63 4.45 -4.91 1.69
CA MET A 63 4.44 -3.94 0.59
C MET A 63 3.38 -4.34 -0.42
N TRP A 64 2.73 -3.35 -1.02
CA TRP A 64 1.78 -3.56 -2.11
C TRP A 64 1.77 -2.38 -3.06
N GLY A 65 1.16 -2.58 -4.22
CA GLY A 65 0.97 -1.53 -5.21
C GLY A 65 -0.19 -1.87 -6.13
N TYR A 66 -0.55 -0.92 -6.97
CA TYR A 66 -1.61 -1.09 -7.95
C TYR A 66 -1.36 -0.26 -9.19
N PHE A 67 -1.83 -0.77 -10.32
CA PHE A 67 -1.72 -0.12 -11.62
C PHE A 67 -3.06 -0.26 -12.35
N PHE A 68 -3.60 0.84 -12.85
CA PHE A 68 -4.84 0.81 -13.64
C PHE A 68 -4.57 0.31 -15.05
N THR A 69 -4.57 -1.02 -15.20
CA THR A 69 -4.37 -1.73 -16.46
C THR A 69 -4.98 -3.13 -16.35
N ASP A 70 -5.33 -3.71 -17.49
CA ASP A 70 -5.77 -5.09 -17.64
C ASP A 70 -4.61 -6.06 -17.90
N GLN A 71 -3.42 -5.54 -18.20
CA GLN A 71 -2.23 -6.34 -18.51
C GLN A 71 -1.36 -6.59 -17.26
N PRO A 72 -0.65 -7.72 -17.17
CA PRO A 72 0.32 -7.95 -16.10
C PRO A 72 1.41 -6.85 -16.07
N VAL A 73 1.76 -6.41 -14.85
CA VAL A 73 2.83 -5.44 -14.61
C VAL A 73 4.02 -6.15 -13.96
N THR A 74 5.09 -6.36 -14.74
CA THR A 74 6.28 -7.12 -14.32
C THR A 74 7.58 -6.34 -14.48
N ASP A 75 7.53 -5.16 -15.09
CA ASP A 75 8.68 -4.29 -15.34
C ASP A 75 8.25 -2.82 -15.47
N TRP A 76 9.22 -1.94 -15.65
CA TRP A 76 8.99 -0.50 -15.83
C TRP A 76 8.17 -0.18 -17.10
N THR A 77 8.37 -0.94 -18.18
CA THR A 77 7.70 -0.70 -19.47
C THR A 77 6.21 -1.01 -19.37
N SER A 78 5.83 -2.08 -18.68
CA SER A 78 4.45 -2.46 -18.40
C SER A 78 3.79 -1.51 -17.40
N ALA A 79 4.51 -1.06 -16.37
CA ALA A 79 4.00 -0.09 -15.38
C ALA A 79 3.61 1.26 -16.03
N GLN A 80 4.38 1.73 -17.01
CA GLN A 80 4.08 2.98 -17.74
C GLN A 80 2.82 2.91 -18.62
N ARG A 81 2.23 1.73 -18.81
CA ARG A 81 0.99 1.57 -19.58
C ARG A 81 -0.28 1.82 -18.76
N GLN A 82 -0.13 2.14 -17.48
CA GLN A 82 -1.28 2.42 -16.62
C GLN A 82 -2.06 3.65 -17.07
N ASP A 83 -3.35 3.66 -16.76
CA ASP A 83 -4.20 4.84 -16.94
C ASP A 83 -3.95 5.87 -15.83
N ASP A 84 -3.05 6.82 -16.10
CA ASP A 84 -2.69 7.91 -15.18
C ASP A 84 -3.90 8.80 -14.81
N ALA A 85 -4.87 8.97 -15.72
CA ALA A 85 -6.04 9.80 -15.47
C ALA A 85 -6.98 9.12 -14.46
N ARG A 86 -7.23 7.82 -14.67
CA ARG A 86 -7.99 6.99 -13.73
C ARG A 86 -7.28 6.87 -12.38
N TRP A 87 -5.96 6.72 -12.37
CA TRP A 87 -5.18 6.73 -11.14
C TRP A 87 -5.38 8.03 -10.34
N ARG A 88 -5.25 9.20 -11.00
CA ARG A 88 -5.46 10.51 -10.36
C ARG A 88 -6.87 10.66 -9.79
N ALA A 89 -7.89 10.24 -10.54
CA ALA A 89 -9.28 10.28 -10.11
C ALA A 89 -9.51 9.40 -8.86
N PHE A 90 -9.04 8.15 -8.91
CA PHE A 90 -9.13 7.21 -7.80
C PHE A 90 -8.43 7.74 -6.54
N VAL A 91 -7.17 8.16 -6.64
CA VAL A 91 -6.40 8.66 -5.49
C VAL A 91 -7.04 9.90 -4.89
N THR A 92 -7.55 10.81 -5.72
CA THR A 92 -8.29 12.00 -5.24
C THR A 92 -9.55 11.62 -4.47
N ALA A 93 -10.31 10.64 -4.96
CA ALA A 93 -11.49 10.13 -4.27
C ALA A 93 -11.13 9.46 -2.93
N MET A 94 -10.05 8.67 -2.90
CA MET A 94 -9.55 8.03 -1.69
C MET A 94 -9.10 9.06 -0.64
N TYR A 95 -8.39 10.11 -1.04
CA TYR A 95 -8.04 11.21 -0.13
C TYR A 95 -9.28 11.92 0.44
N ARG A 96 -10.29 12.18 -0.38
CA ARG A 96 -11.56 12.77 0.08
C ARG A 96 -12.31 11.86 1.06
N ALA A 97 -12.16 10.55 0.92
CA ALA A 97 -12.69 9.55 1.86
C ALA A 97 -11.82 9.36 3.12
N GLY A 98 -10.74 10.12 3.26
CA GLY A 98 -9.82 10.04 4.39
C GLY A 98 -8.90 8.81 4.37
N ILE A 99 -8.62 8.27 3.19
CA ILE A 99 -7.63 7.20 2.98
C ILE A 99 -6.41 7.80 2.28
N TYR A 100 -5.28 7.85 2.98
CA TYR A 100 -4.04 8.37 2.43
C TYR A 100 -3.25 7.26 1.73
N LEU A 101 -3.25 7.30 0.40
CA LEU A 101 -2.44 6.44 -0.47
C LEU A 101 -1.12 7.12 -0.87
N ALA A 102 -0.23 6.36 -1.50
CA ALA A 102 1.02 6.89 -2.04
C ALA A 102 0.75 8.00 -3.08
N PRO A 103 1.45 9.14 -3.02
CA PRO A 103 1.21 10.28 -3.93
C PRO A 103 1.80 10.10 -5.34
N SER A 104 2.27 8.89 -5.68
CA SER A 104 2.80 8.55 -7.00
C SER A 104 2.27 7.18 -7.45
N PRO A 105 1.92 7.02 -8.74
CA PRO A 105 1.47 5.72 -9.27
C PRO A 105 2.61 4.69 -9.41
N TYR A 106 3.85 5.11 -9.19
CA TYR A 106 5.04 4.24 -9.27
C TYR A 106 5.65 3.96 -7.89
N GLU A 107 4.96 4.32 -6.81
CA GLU A 107 5.38 4.04 -5.44
C GLU A 107 4.70 2.78 -4.88
N ALA A 108 5.46 2.05 -4.07
CA ALA A 108 4.87 1.02 -3.21
C ALA A 108 4.15 1.69 -2.04
N ALA A 109 2.97 1.16 -1.72
CA ALA A 109 2.29 1.44 -0.47
C ALA A 109 2.71 0.43 0.62
N PHE A 110 2.67 0.87 1.88
CA PHE A 110 3.12 0.08 3.03
C PHE A 110 1.96 -0.19 3.98
N PHE A 111 1.81 -1.44 4.42
CA PHE A 111 0.81 -1.84 5.40
C PHE A 111 1.45 -2.01 6.78
N SER A 112 1.03 -1.18 7.74
CA SER A 112 1.49 -1.26 9.14
C SER A 112 0.77 -2.34 9.93
N SER A 113 1.46 -2.96 10.90
CA SER A 113 0.89 -3.90 11.86
C SER A 113 -0.21 -3.29 12.75
N ALA A 114 -0.25 -1.95 12.84
CA ALA A 114 -1.27 -1.20 13.55
C ALA A 114 -2.63 -1.18 12.82
N HIS A 115 -2.67 -1.43 11.50
CA HIS A 115 -3.93 -1.47 10.76
C HIS A 115 -4.79 -2.64 11.22
N THR A 116 -6.06 -2.34 11.44
CA THR A 116 -7.09 -3.24 11.93
C THR A 116 -7.98 -3.73 10.80
N GLN A 117 -8.85 -4.70 11.09
CA GLN A 117 -9.87 -5.10 10.11
C GLN A 117 -10.88 -3.97 9.81
N ALA A 118 -11.10 -3.05 10.75
CA ALA A 118 -11.96 -1.91 10.50
C ALA A 118 -11.34 -0.95 9.47
N ASP A 119 -10.01 -0.76 9.51
CA ASP A 119 -9.29 0.05 8.52
C ASP A 119 -9.36 -0.59 7.13
N VAL A 120 -9.21 -1.92 7.06
CA VAL A 120 -9.38 -2.68 5.81
C VAL A 120 -10.80 -2.49 5.25
N ALA A 121 -11.83 -2.75 6.06
CA ALA A 121 -13.23 -2.60 5.63
C ALA A 121 -13.55 -1.17 5.18
N LYS A 122 -13.08 -0.16 5.93
CA LYS A 122 -13.22 1.25 5.56
C LYS A 122 -12.55 1.55 4.22
N THR A 123 -11.34 1.04 4.00
CA THR A 123 -10.57 1.26 2.77
C THR A 123 -11.25 0.60 1.57
N VAL A 124 -11.72 -0.64 1.70
CA VAL A 124 -12.43 -1.35 0.62
C VAL A 124 -13.73 -0.61 0.27
N LYS A 125 -14.50 -0.18 1.27
CA LYS A 125 -15.74 0.60 1.04
C LYS A 125 -15.47 1.91 0.30
N ALA A 126 -14.41 2.62 0.69
CA ALA A 126 -14.02 3.87 0.01
C ALA A 126 -13.58 3.60 -1.44
N ALA A 127 -12.82 2.52 -1.67
CA ALA A 127 -12.38 2.14 -3.00
C ALA A 127 -13.54 1.72 -3.90
N GLU A 128 -14.52 0.96 -3.40
CA GLU A 128 -15.73 0.58 -4.12
C GLU A 128 -16.51 1.82 -4.57
N ALA A 129 -16.70 2.80 -3.68
CA ALA A 129 -17.33 4.07 -4.04
C ALA A 129 -16.52 4.87 -5.07
N ALA A 130 -15.19 4.82 -5.01
CA ALA A 130 -14.32 5.47 -5.99
C ALA A 130 -14.41 4.80 -7.37
N PHE A 131 -14.42 3.46 -7.42
CA PHE A 131 -14.58 2.70 -8.67
C PHE A 131 -15.94 2.93 -9.33
N ALA A 132 -17.00 3.05 -8.53
CA ALA A 132 -18.35 3.34 -9.04
C ALA A 132 -18.49 4.73 -9.68
N ALA A 133 -17.60 5.67 -9.32
CA ALA A 133 -17.64 7.06 -9.78
C ALA A 133 -16.76 7.34 -11.02
N THR A 134 -15.99 6.35 -11.49
CA THR A 134 -15.06 6.42 -12.63
C THR A 134 -15.53 5.59 -13.81
#